data_AF-A0A2C5XUR6-F1
#
_entry.id   AF-A0A2C5XUR6-F1
#
_cell.length_a   1.000
_cell.length_b   1.000
_cell.length_c   1.000
_cell.angle_alpha   90.00
_cell.angle_beta   90.00
_cell.angle_gamma   90.00
#
_symmetry.space_group_name_H-M   'P 1'
#
loop_
_entity.id
_entity.type
_entity.pdbx_description
1 polymer ?
#
loop_
_entity_poly.entity_id
_entity_poly.type
_entity_poly.pdbx_seq_one_letter_code
_entity_poly.pdbx_strand_id
1 'polypeptide(L)'
;MPAPSLLERLPLNLQKLVFAHLDYQSLIHLSTMNRHFHSTVQPLKMASPADKAQFVMRAAKDFAQHRPSERGHDSRPGNFECYICFRVRSPEYFDTLQPLSAFFDAQGRLVHNRKPDARTDRFMMLRRFCIDCGVRQGLHAPLDCLTTRTGKDLWVCYCCKVWSKPVCLRCPDCKADCPLRPRKK
;
A
#
# COMPACT_ATOMS: atom_id res chain seq x y z
N MET A 1 32.42 18.34 -6.60
CA MET A 1 31.35 17.84 -5.70
C MET A 1 30.91 19.01 -4.82
N PRO A 2 29.62 19.35 -4.74
CA PRO A 2 29.15 20.39 -3.82
C PRO A 2 29.49 20.00 -2.38
N ALA A 3 29.79 21.00 -1.55
CA ALA A 3 30.10 20.79 -0.14
C ALA A 3 28.86 20.25 0.61
N PRO A 4 29.04 19.37 1.61
CA PRO A 4 27.94 18.84 2.40
C PRO A 4 27.21 19.97 3.13
N SER A 5 25.87 19.90 3.20
CA SER A 5 25.06 20.87 3.93
C SER A 5 25.38 20.88 5.43
N LEU A 6 25.02 21.97 6.13
CA LEU A 6 25.20 22.05 7.59
C LEU A 6 24.50 20.88 8.32
N LEU A 7 23.33 20.47 7.83
CA LEU A 7 22.59 19.32 8.34
C LEU A 7 23.37 18.00 8.14
N GLU A 8 24.00 17.80 6.98
CA GLU A 8 24.83 16.62 6.71
C GLU A 8 26.06 16.54 7.63
N ARG A 9 26.61 17.70 8.01
CA ARG A 9 27.79 17.80 8.87
C ARG A 9 27.50 17.52 10.34
N LEU A 10 26.23 17.53 10.75
CA LEU A 10 25.87 17.19 12.13
C LEU A 10 26.15 15.71 12.42
N PRO A 11 26.55 15.36 13.65
CA PRO A 11 26.53 13.98 14.13
C PRO A 11 25.17 13.31 13.89
N LEU A 12 25.18 12.01 13.54
CA LEU A 12 23.98 11.28 13.14
C LEU A 12 22.87 11.28 14.21
N ASN A 13 23.24 11.29 15.49
CA ASN A 13 22.29 11.41 16.61
C ASN A 13 21.59 12.77 16.61
N LEU A 14 22.29 13.87 16.33
CA LEU A 14 21.69 15.20 16.22
C LEU A 14 20.82 15.31 14.97
N GLN A 15 21.25 14.74 13.84
CA GLN A 15 20.41 14.63 12.64
C GLN A 15 19.09 13.92 12.96
N LYS A 16 19.15 12.76 13.65
CA LYS A 16 17.96 12.00 14.05
C LYS A 16 17.03 12.79 14.97
N LEU A 17 17.56 13.57 15.91
CA LEU A 17 16.76 14.45 16.77
C LEU A 17 16.02 15.51 15.94
N VAL A 18 16.70 16.15 14.99
CA VAL A 18 16.07 17.12 14.07
C VAL A 18 14.98 16.44 13.25
N PHE A 19 15.26 15.27 12.67
CA PHE A 19 14.32 14.55 11.82
C PHE A 19 13.09 14.05 12.60
N ALA A 20 13.21 13.79 13.90
CA ALA A 20 12.08 13.38 14.73
C ALA A 20 11.00 14.47 14.88
N HIS A 21 11.34 15.74 14.59
CA HIS A 21 10.40 16.87 14.62
C HIS A 21 9.79 17.19 13.25
N LEU A 22 10.18 16.47 12.20
CA LEU A 22 9.66 16.69 10.85
C LEU A 22 8.40 15.85 10.62
N ASP A 23 7.41 16.47 9.98
CA ASP A 23 6.22 15.75 9.51
C ASP A 23 6.55 14.84 8.32
N TYR A 24 5.63 13.93 7.99
CA TYR A 24 5.83 12.94 6.95
C TYR A 24 6.11 13.57 5.59
N GLN A 25 5.46 14.69 5.27
CA GLN A 25 5.69 15.40 4.02
C GLN A 25 7.11 15.97 3.96
N SER A 26 7.58 16.61 5.03
CA SER A 26 8.93 17.17 5.10
C SER A 26 9.98 16.08 5.06
N LEU A 27 9.75 14.94 5.72
CA LEU A 27 10.63 13.77 5.64
C LEU A 27 10.72 13.22 4.22
N ILE A 28 9.60 13.12 3.49
CA ILE A 28 9.60 12.73 2.07
C ILE A 28 10.43 13.73 1.27
N HIS A 29 10.16 15.03 1.40
CA HIS A 29 10.87 16.05 0.65
C HIS A 29 12.38 15.98 0.92
N LEU A 30 12.79 15.93 2.19
CA LEU A 30 14.18 15.82 2.61
C LEU A 30 14.86 14.59 2.00
N SER A 31 14.18 13.43 1.99
CA SER A 31 14.71 12.19 1.41
C SER A 31 14.98 12.28 -0.10
N THR A 32 14.41 13.27 -0.79
CA THR A 32 14.62 13.47 -2.24
C THR A 32 15.68 14.52 -2.57
N MET A 33 16.25 15.22 -1.59
CA MET A 33 17.13 16.36 -1.86
C MET A 33 18.54 15.96 -2.29
N ASN A 34 19.11 14.90 -1.72
CA ASN A 34 20.44 14.41 -2.09
C ASN A 34 20.67 12.93 -1.71
N ARG A 35 21.79 12.37 -2.16
CA ARG A 35 22.15 10.96 -1.92
C ARG A 35 22.28 10.62 -0.43
N HIS A 36 22.83 11.54 0.39
CA HIS A 36 22.96 11.33 1.83
C HIS A 36 21.57 11.16 2.47
N PHE A 37 20.68 12.13 2.31
CA PHE A 37 19.33 12.07 2.89
C PHE A 37 18.48 10.95 2.29
N HIS A 38 18.64 10.62 1.02
CA HIS A 38 17.99 9.46 0.42
C HIS A 38 18.35 8.14 1.13
N SER A 39 19.59 8.04 1.65
CA SER A 39 20.04 6.84 2.39
C SER A 39 19.72 6.87 3.88
N THR A 40 19.69 8.05 4.51
CA THR A 40 19.57 8.19 5.97
C THR A 40 18.15 8.48 6.45
N VAL A 41 17.34 9.16 5.65
CA VAL A 41 15.95 9.51 6.00
C VAL A 41 15.03 8.40 5.51
N GLN A 42 14.28 7.79 6.44
CA GLN A 42 13.32 6.72 6.15
C GLN A 42 11.90 7.15 6.54
N PRO A 43 11.20 7.95 5.71
CA PRO A 43 9.96 8.63 6.10
C PRO A 43 8.90 7.69 6.69
N LEU A 44 8.73 6.50 6.09
CA LEU A 44 7.74 5.51 6.52
C LEU A 44 7.97 4.98 7.94
N LYS A 45 9.24 4.89 8.37
CA LYS A 45 9.63 4.41 9.70
C LYS A 45 9.70 5.53 10.72
N MET A 46 10.02 6.74 10.29
CA MET A 46 10.23 7.89 11.16
C MET A 46 8.93 8.61 11.52
N ALA A 47 8.01 8.76 10.57
CA ALA A 47 6.74 9.43 10.82
C ALA A 47 5.73 8.54 11.56
N SER A 48 4.92 9.16 12.41
CA SER A 48 3.85 8.49 13.16
C SER A 48 2.76 7.95 12.21
N PRO A 49 2.02 6.88 12.58
CA PRO A 49 0.90 6.38 11.78
C PRO A 49 -0.18 7.44 11.51
N ALA A 50 -0.46 8.31 12.49
CA ALA A 50 -1.47 9.36 12.37
C ALA A 50 -1.07 10.41 11.32
N ASP A 51 0.17 10.89 11.37
CA ASP A 51 0.71 11.87 10.43
C ASP A 51 0.75 11.31 9.00
N LYS A 52 1.22 10.06 8.84
CA LYS A 52 1.21 9.37 7.53
C LYS A 52 -0.22 9.25 6.95
N ALA A 53 -1.21 8.93 7.80
CA ALA A 53 -2.60 8.82 7.39
C ALA A 53 -3.21 10.18 7.01
N GLN A 54 -2.91 11.23 7.76
CA GLN A 54 -3.35 12.60 7.45
C GLN A 54 -2.75 13.08 6.14
N PHE A 55 -1.45 12.87 5.92
CA PHE A 55 -0.80 13.23 4.68
C PHE A 55 -1.40 12.52 3.47
N VAL A 56 -1.58 11.19 3.50
CA VAL A 56 -2.09 10.47 2.33
C VAL A 56 -3.54 10.85 2.00
N MET A 57 -4.35 11.13 3.03
CA MET A 57 -5.71 11.65 2.86
C MET A 57 -5.69 13.03 2.21
N ARG A 58 -4.86 13.95 2.70
CA ARG A 58 -4.66 15.28 2.12
C ARG A 58 -4.17 15.19 0.68
N ALA A 59 -3.17 14.35 0.43
CA ALA A 59 -2.62 14.16 -0.91
C ALA A 59 -3.68 13.67 -1.90
N ALA A 60 -4.46 12.64 -1.54
CA ALA A 60 -5.51 12.11 -2.42
C ALA A 60 -6.62 13.15 -2.73
N LYS A 61 -6.94 14.03 -1.77
CA LYS A 61 -7.98 15.05 -1.91
C LYS A 61 -7.51 16.30 -2.64
N ASP A 62 -6.36 16.85 -2.22
CA ASP A 62 -5.99 18.23 -2.55
C ASP A 62 -5.04 18.29 -3.74
N PHE A 63 -4.27 17.24 -4.02
CA PHE A 63 -3.25 17.28 -5.07
C PHE A 63 -3.90 17.04 -6.45
N ALA A 64 -3.74 18.01 -7.35
CA ALA A 64 -4.45 18.02 -8.64
C ALA A 64 -4.22 16.76 -9.48
N GLN A 65 -3.02 16.18 -9.44
CA GLN A 65 -2.66 14.96 -10.18
C GLN A 65 -3.40 13.70 -9.70
N HIS A 66 -4.14 13.77 -8.60
CA HIS A 66 -4.90 12.64 -8.05
C HIS A 66 -6.41 12.79 -8.24
N ARG A 67 -6.87 13.96 -8.69
CA ARG A 67 -8.28 14.24 -8.89
C ARG A 67 -8.83 13.40 -10.05
N PRO A 68 -10.10 12.97 -9.97
CA PRO A 68 -10.79 12.40 -11.11
C PRO A 68 -10.87 13.42 -12.25
N SER A 69 -10.91 12.91 -13.47
CA SER A 69 -11.16 13.71 -14.68
C SER A 69 -12.41 13.16 -15.34
N GLU A 70 -13.41 14.01 -15.53
CA GLU A 70 -14.65 13.69 -16.25
C GLU A 70 -14.65 14.25 -17.68
N ARG A 71 -13.52 14.80 -18.14
CA ARG A 71 -13.44 15.47 -19.44
C ARG A 71 -13.41 14.46 -20.58
N GLY A 72 -14.51 14.37 -21.32
CA GLY A 72 -14.61 13.67 -22.60
C GLY A 72 -14.37 12.16 -22.51
N HIS A 73 -13.68 11.61 -23.52
CA HIS A 73 -13.36 10.17 -23.61
C HIS A 73 -12.29 9.70 -22.59
N ASP A 74 -11.70 10.62 -21.81
CA ASP A 74 -10.67 10.37 -20.80
C ASP A 74 -11.26 10.36 -19.37
N SER A 75 -12.45 9.78 -19.19
CA SER A 75 -13.03 9.58 -17.86
C SER A 75 -12.11 8.70 -17.01
N ARG A 76 -11.52 9.28 -15.95
CA ARG A 76 -10.61 8.60 -15.03
C ARG A 76 -11.09 8.79 -13.59
N PRO A 77 -11.26 7.72 -12.81
CA PRO A 77 -11.90 7.76 -11.48
C PRO A 77 -11.02 8.38 -10.38
N GLY A 78 -9.90 9.04 -10.72
CA GLY A 78 -8.93 9.57 -9.78
C GLY A 78 -8.02 8.49 -9.19
N ASN A 79 -6.99 8.92 -8.46
CA ASN A 79 -6.11 8.01 -7.73
C ASN A 79 -6.64 7.76 -6.32
N PHE A 80 -6.18 6.69 -5.67
CA PHE A 80 -6.63 6.31 -4.33
C PHE A 80 -5.48 6.13 -3.35
N GLU A 81 -5.79 6.36 -2.08
CA GLU A 81 -4.89 6.24 -0.94
C GLU A 81 -4.78 4.80 -0.42
N CYS A 82 -3.56 4.31 -0.20
CA CYS A 82 -3.32 3.08 0.53
C CYS A 82 -2.89 3.41 1.97
N TYR A 83 -3.65 2.94 2.96
CA TYR A 83 -3.38 3.19 4.38
C TYR A 83 -2.37 2.20 5.01
N ILE A 84 -1.86 1.24 4.24
CA ILE A 84 -0.80 0.32 4.70
C ILE A 84 0.58 0.86 4.29
N CYS A 85 0.75 1.27 3.04
CA CYS A 85 2.01 1.84 2.55
C CYS A 85 2.04 3.37 2.50
N PHE A 86 0.94 4.04 2.84
CA PHE A 86 0.81 5.50 2.88
C PHE A 86 1.21 6.19 1.57
N ARG A 87 0.73 5.64 0.46
CA ARG A 87 0.95 6.17 -0.90
C ARG A 87 -0.38 6.33 -1.62
N VAL A 88 -0.46 7.35 -2.47
CA VAL A 88 -1.53 7.52 -3.45
C VAL A 88 -1.12 6.80 -4.74
N ARG A 89 -2.05 6.02 -5.31
CA ARG A 89 -1.81 5.08 -6.42
C ARG A 89 -2.96 5.12 -7.41
N SER A 90 -2.67 4.76 -8.66
CA SER A 90 -3.68 4.64 -9.70
C SER A 90 -4.68 3.51 -9.41
N PRO A 91 -5.89 3.55 -10.00
CA PRO A 91 -6.94 2.56 -9.78
C PRO A 91 -6.52 1.10 -10.07
N GLU A 92 -5.56 0.85 -10.97
CA GLU A 92 -5.11 -0.51 -11.26
C GLU A 92 -4.46 -1.24 -10.07
N TYR A 93 -4.03 -0.50 -9.04
CA TYR A 93 -3.42 -1.08 -7.84
C TYR A 93 -4.44 -1.42 -6.74
N PHE A 94 -5.73 -1.22 -6.97
CA PHE A 94 -6.77 -1.45 -5.98
C PHE A 94 -7.79 -2.44 -6.48
N ASP A 95 -8.14 -3.41 -5.63
CA ASP A 95 -9.23 -4.35 -5.88
C ASP A 95 -10.59 -3.64 -5.71
N THR A 96 -11.54 -4.03 -6.55
CA THR A 96 -12.93 -3.58 -6.48
C THR A 96 -13.63 -4.22 -5.28
N LEU A 97 -13.30 -5.48 -4.97
CA LEU A 97 -13.88 -6.25 -3.87
C LEU A 97 -12.93 -6.39 -2.68
N GLN A 98 -12.19 -5.31 -2.38
CA GLN A 98 -11.28 -5.28 -1.26
C GLN A 98 -11.99 -5.67 0.06
N PRO A 99 -11.40 -6.55 0.89
CA PRO A 99 -11.87 -6.82 2.24
C PRO A 99 -12.08 -5.53 3.06
N LEU A 100 -13.25 -5.44 3.71
CA LEU A 100 -13.64 -4.30 4.55
C LEU A 100 -13.29 -4.48 6.02
N SER A 101 -13.04 -5.71 6.45
CA SER A 101 -12.70 -6.04 7.83
C SER A 101 -11.82 -7.29 7.89
N ALA A 102 -11.14 -7.46 9.03
CA ALA A 102 -10.32 -8.62 9.32
C ALA A 102 -10.23 -8.86 10.83
N PHE A 103 -9.82 -10.07 11.20
CA PHE A 103 -9.52 -10.45 12.58
C PHE A 103 -8.01 -10.57 12.78
N PHE A 104 -7.52 -10.06 13.92
CA PHE A 104 -6.12 -10.13 14.30
C PHE A 104 -5.97 -10.82 15.64
N ASP A 105 -5.00 -11.71 15.80
CA ASP A 105 -4.72 -12.35 17.08
C ASP A 105 -4.10 -11.38 18.09
N ALA A 106 -3.85 -11.86 19.32
CA ALA A 106 -3.24 -11.06 20.39
C ALA A 106 -1.83 -10.54 20.06
N GLN A 107 -1.15 -11.14 19.07
CA GLN A 107 0.16 -10.71 18.58
C GLN A 107 0.04 -9.75 17.37
N GLY A 108 -1.18 -9.41 16.95
CA GLY A 108 -1.43 -8.53 15.82
C GLY A 108 -1.26 -9.19 14.45
N ARG A 109 -1.26 -10.53 14.38
CA ARG A 109 -1.18 -11.29 13.13
C ARG A 109 -2.58 -11.55 12.58
N LEU A 110 -2.72 -11.53 11.26
CA LEU A 110 -3.99 -11.81 10.59
C LEU A 110 -4.45 -13.25 10.86
N VAL A 111 -5.72 -13.41 11.25
CA VAL A 111 -6.36 -14.71 11.44
C VAL A 111 -7.03 -15.12 10.12
N HIS A 112 -6.51 -16.14 9.45
CA HIS A 112 -7.05 -16.63 8.17
C HIS A 112 -7.22 -18.16 8.05
N ASN A 113 -6.47 -18.96 8.81
CA ASN A 113 -6.49 -20.44 8.75
C ASN A 113 -7.34 -21.11 9.84
N ARG A 114 -8.08 -20.32 10.62
CA ARG A 114 -8.98 -20.82 11.66
C ARG A 114 -10.17 -19.90 11.81
N LYS A 115 -11.22 -20.41 12.45
CA LYS A 115 -12.33 -19.56 12.90
C LYS A 115 -11.80 -18.54 13.92
N PRO A 116 -12.17 -17.25 13.81
CA PRO A 116 -11.82 -16.25 14.82
C PRO A 116 -12.36 -16.63 16.20
N ASP A 117 -11.55 -16.44 17.23
CA ASP A 117 -11.92 -16.57 18.63
C ASP A 117 -12.30 -15.18 19.17
N ALA A 118 -13.58 -15.00 19.50
CA ALA A 118 -14.10 -13.72 19.97
C ALA A 118 -13.49 -13.24 21.30
N ARG A 119 -12.83 -14.12 22.07
CA ARG A 119 -12.20 -13.76 23.35
C ARG A 119 -10.82 -13.14 23.19
N THR A 120 -10.08 -13.52 22.14
CA THR A 120 -8.68 -13.12 21.96
C THR A 120 -8.45 -12.34 20.67
N ASP A 121 -9.24 -12.59 19.64
CA ASP A 121 -9.03 -12.01 18.33
C ASP A 121 -9.80 -10.70 18.20
N ARG A 122 -9.09 -9.67 17.74
CA ARG A 122 -9.63 -8.34 17.56
C ARG A 122 -10.21 -8.19 16.15
N PHE A 123 -11.50 -7.91 16.07
CA PHE A 123 -12.14 -7.43 14.84
C PHE A 123 -11.69 -6.00 14.52
N MET A 124 -11.32 -5.74 13.26
CA MET A 124 -10.93 -4.42 12.81
C MET A 124 -11.55 -4.10 11.46
N MET A 125 -12.10 -2.89 11.34
CA MET A 125 -12.45 -2.30 10.06
C MET A 125 -11.19 -1.86 9.31
N LEU A 126 -11.08 -2.28 8.07
CA LEU A 126 -9.94 -1.95 7.21
C LEU A 126 -10.25 -0.69 6.41
N ARG A 127 -9.28 0.22 6.38
CA ARG A 127 -9.29 1.28 5.36
C ARG A 127 -8.79 0.73 4.03
N ARG A 128 -8.87 1.55 2.99
CA ARG A 128 -8.37 1.20 1.66
C ARG A 128 -6.89 0.79 1.68
N PHE A 129 -6.53 -0.24 0.94
CA PHE A 129 -5.16 -0.70 0.72
C PHE A 129 -4.96 -1.14 -0.72
N CYS A 130 -3.73 -0.99 -1.22
CA CYS A 130 -3.40 -1.51 -2.55
C CYS A 130 -3.21 -3.02 -2.51
N ILE A 131 -3.42 -3.68 -3.65
CA ILE A 131 -3.34 -5.13 -3.83
C ILE A 131 -2.02 -5.68 -3.29
N ASP A 132 -0.88 -5.06 -3.62
CA ASP A 132 0.44 -5.48 -3.12
C ASP A 132 0.52 -5.50 -1.59
N CYS A 133 -0.09 -4.52 -0.93
CA CYS A 133 -0.14 -4.47 0.52
C CYS A 133 -1.09 -5.53 1.07
N GLY A 134 -2.25 -5.71 0.44
CA GLY A 134 -3.20 -6.75 0.81
C GLY A 134 -2.56 -8.13 0.75
N VAL A 135 -1.88 -8.46 -0.34
CA VAL A 135 -1.17 -9.74 -0.51
C VAL A 135 -0.03 -9.88 0.51
N ARG A 136 0.80 -8.86 0.72
CA ARG A 136 1.91 -8.92 1.69
C ARG A 136 1.42 -9.11 3.13
N GLN A 137 0.27 -8.55 3.48
CA GLN A 137 -0.33 -8.70 4.82
C GLN A 137 -1.23 -9.93 4.94
N GLY A 138 -1.40 -10.71 3.86
CA GLY A 138 -2.28 -11.89 3.83
C GLY A 138 -3.78 -11.56 3.73
N LEU A 139 -4.15 -10.29 3.53
CA LEU A 139 -5.54 -9.85 3.34
C LEU A 139 -6.13 -10.29 1.99
N HIS A 140 -5.26 -10.54 1.00
CA HIS A 140 -5.59 -11.29 -0.19
C HIS A 140 -4.89 -12.65 -0.09
N ALA A 141 -5.68 -13.72 -0.04
CA ALA A 141 -5.19 -15.07 0.14
C ALA A 141 -4.67 -15.66 -1.18
N PRO A 142 -3.79 -16.67 -1.11
CA PRO A 142 -3.49 -17.49 -2.28
C PRO A 142 -4.76 -17.99 -2.96
N LEU A 143 -4.73 -18.00 -4.30
CA LEU A 143 -5.84 -18.36 -5.18
C LEU A 143 -7.01 -17.36 -5.20
N ASP A 144 -6.89 -16.20 -4.56
CA ASP A 144 -7.88 -15.14 -4.75
C ASP A 144 -7.90 -14.65 -6.21
N CYS A 145 -9.11 -14.37 -6.72
CA CYS A 145 -9.34 -13.73 -8.01
C CYS A 145 -9.81 -12.28 -7.80
N LEU A 146 -8.94 -11.34 -8.14
CA LEU A 146 -9.16 -9.91 -7.90
C LEU A 146 -9.64 -9.23 -9.18
N THR A 147 -10.37 -8.13 -9.06
CA THR A 147 -10.68 -7.27 -10.21
C THR A 147 -10.29 -5.85 -9.86
N THR A 148 -9.32 -5.31 -10.57
CA THR A 148 -8.87 -3.93 -10.31
C THR A 148 -10.02 -2.94 -10.50
N ARG A 149 -9.90 -1.75 -9.93
CA ARG A 149 -10.88 -0.66 -10.18
C ARG A 149 -10.89 -0.16 -11.63
N THR A 150 -9.95 -0.61 -12.46
CA THR A 150 -9.97 -0.43 -13.92
C THR A 150 -10.59 -1.61 -14.68
N GLY A 151 -11.10 -2.64 -13.98
CA GLY A 151 -11.74 -3.81 -14.58
C GLY A 151 -10.78 -4.90 -15.04
N LYS A 152 -9.48 -4.82 -14.72
CA LYS A 152 -8.51 -5.88 -15.05
C LYS A 152 -8.66 -7.04 -14.07
N ASP A 153 -8.74 -8.25 -14.58
CA ASP A 153 -8.78 -9.46 -13.76
C ASP A 153 -7.38 -9.94 -13.40
N LEU A 154 -7.14 -10.14 -12.11
CA LEU A 154 -5.89 -10.63 -11.56
C LEU A 154 -6.13 -11.88 -10.70
N TRP A 155 -5.07 -12.60 -10.36
CA TRP A 155 -5.11 -13.66 -9.34
C TRP A 155 -3.81 -13.73 -8.53
N VAL A 156 -3.91 -14.31 -7.34
CA VAL A 156 -2.78 -14.47 -6.41
C VAL A 156 -2.30 -15.93 -6.43
N CYS A 157 -1.01 -16.19 -6.68
CA CYS A 157 -0.45 -17.54 -6.57
C CYS A 157 -0.19 -17.97 -5.11
N TYR A 158 0.16 -19.23 -4.87
CA TYR A 158 0.69 -19.70 -3.57
C TYR A 158 1.99 -19.00 -3.13
N CYS A 159 2.74 -18.47 -4.08
CA CYS A 159 3.92 -17.65 -3.85
C CYS A 159 3.63 -16.18 -3.49
N CYS A 160 2.36 -15.80 -3.31
CA CYS A 160 1.94 -14.43 -3.02
C CYS A 160 2.39 -13.40 -4.09
N LYS A 161 2.57 -13.84 -5.34
CA LYS A 161 2.71 -13.00 -6.52
C LYS A 161 1.36 -12.80 -7.19
N VAL A 162 1.17 -11.64 -7.80
CA VAL A 162 -0.06 -11.24 -8.48
C VAL A 162 0.14 -11.36 -9.98
N TRP A 163 -0.78 -12.03 -10.65
CA TRP A 163 -0.71 -12.31 -12.08
C TRP A 163 -1.95 -11.79 -12.81
N SER A 164 -1.75 -11.28 -14.02
CA SER A 164 -2.84 -10.79 -14.87
C SER A 164 -3.47 -11.91 -15.68
N LYS A 165 -4.81 -11.93 -15.76
CA LYS A 165 -5.55 -12.79 -16.68
C LYS A 165 -5.78 -12.03 -18.01
N PRO A 166 -5.71 -12.70 -19.17
CA PRO A 166 -5.37 -14.11 -19.39
C PRO A 166 -3.85 -14.36 -19.52
N VAL A 167 -3.01 -13.33 -19.30
CA VAL A 167 -1.57 -13.35 -19.61
C VAL A 167 -0.82 -14.49 -18.91
N CYS A 168 -1.10 -14.73 -17.64
CA CYS A 168 -0.49 -15.81 -16.88
C CYS A 168 -1.57 -16.58 -16.14
N LEU A 169 -1.83 -17.81 -16.60
CA LEU A 169 -2.80 -18.73 -15.98
C LEU A 169 -2.15 -19.82 -15.13
N ARG A 170 -0.82 -19.92 -15.16
CA ARG A 170 -0.05 -20.84 -14.31
C ARG A 170 1.20 -20.14 -13.82
N CYS A 171 1.41 -20.12 -12.52
CA CYS A 171 2.53 -19.42 -11.94
C CYS A 171 3.85 -20.14 -12.29
N PRO A 172 4.87 -19.44 -12.81
CA PRO A 172 6.14 -20.05 -13.17
C PRO A 172 6.91 -20.63 -11.98
N ASP A 173 6.74 -20.06 -10.78
CA ASP A 173 7.51 -20.44 -9.59
C ASP A 173 6.84 -21.59 -8.82
N CYS A 174 5.62 -21.37 -8.32
CA CYS A 174 4.92 -22.35 -7.48
C CYS A 174 4.03 -23.33 -8.25
N LYS A 175 3.96 -23.20 -9.59
CA LYS A 175 3.17 -24.05 -10.51
C LYS A 175 1.66 -24.08 -10.26
N ALA A 176 1.15 -23.28 -9.32
CA ALA A 176 -0.28 -23.09 -9.09
C ALA A 176 -0.99 -22.66 -10.37
N ASP A 177 -2.19 -23.18 -10.57
CA ASP A 177 -3.06 -22.78 -11.67
C ASP A 177 -4.04 -21.70 -11.21
N CYS A 178 -4.31 -20.77 -12.13
CA CYS A 178 -5.27 -19.70 -11.94
C CYS A 178 -6.66 -20.30 -11.68
N PRO A 179 -7.35 -19.91 -10.60
CA PRO A 179 -8.71 -20.34 -10.38
C PRO A 179 -9.63 -19.78 -11.47
N LEU A 180 -10.50 -20.63 -11.99
CA LEU A 180 -11.59 -20.22 -12.86
C LEU A 180 -12.63 -19.49 -12.01
N ARG A 181 -12.97 -18.25 -12.37
CA ARG A 181 -14.20 -17.66 -11.81
C ARG A 181 -15.37 -18.45 -12.38
N PRO A 182 -16.32 -18.92 -11.55
CA PRO A 182 -17.61 -19.34 -12.08
C PRO A 182 -18.17 -18.18 -12.91
N ARG A 183 -18.50 -18.42 -14.18
CA ARG A 183 -19.27 -17.44 -14.96
C ARG A 183 -20.58 -17.23 -14.19
N LYS A 184 -20.80 -16.02 -13.66
CA LYS A 184 -22.14 -15.64 -13.23
C LYS A 184 -23.03 -15.68 -14.47
N LYS A 185 -23.95 -16.64 -14.52
CA LYS A 185 -25.08 -16.63 -15.46
C LYS A 185 -26.04 -15.52 -15.07
#